data_AF-A0A088F5X5-F1
#
_entry.id   AF-A0A088F5X5-F1
#
_cell.length_a   1.000
_cell.length_b   1.000
_cell.length_c   1.000
_cell.angle_alpha   90.00
_cell.angle_beta   90.00
_cell.angle_gamma   90.00
#
_symmetry.space_group_name_H-M   'P 1'
#
loop_
_entity.id
_entity.type
_entity.pdbx_description
1 polymer ?
#
loop_
_entity_poly.entity_id
_entity_poly.type
_entity_poly.pdbx_seq_one_letter_code
_entity_poly.pdbx_strand_id
1 'polypeptide(L)'
;MGYLTPLGSFLFKNKITQKYVSDSTGFTTTKVNKLYIEKTTLLYADEFYRVIKSTTLDFDYSCEEIFKNSNNKEFNNKWKSTLGILLFDYFKPQNYIEDNTGIDNVRLNKLLTDPKKRPYAEELNNVAKLMGIKPSQLFEYFYGDGERPVIGLLPKPDKKENEG
;
A
#
# COMPACT_ATOMS: atom_id res chain seq x y z
N MET A 1 14.61 -12.30 -23.53
CA MET A 1 13.28 -11.97 -22.95
C MET A 1 13.39 -10.65 -22.22
N GLY A 2 12.43 -9.74 -22.36
CA GLY A 2 12.40 -8.51 -21.57
C GLY A 2 12.11 -8.81 -20.09
N TYR A 3 12.73 -8.08 -19.18
CA TYR A 3 12.38 -8.18 -17.76
C TYR A 3 11.02 -7.52 -17.52
N LEU A 4 10.13 -8.24 -16.86
CA LEU A 4 8.89 -7.68 -16.32
C LEU A 4 9.12 -7.21 -14.87
N THR A 5 8.40 -6.16 -14.45
CA THR A 5 8.27 -5.78 -13.03
C THR A 5 7.42 -6.81 -12.28
N PRO A 6 7.33 -6.79 -10.93
CA PRO A 6 6.38 -7.63 -10.20
C PRO A 6 4.93 -7.46 -10.66
N LEU A 7 4.48 -6.21 -10.83
CA LEU A 7 3.16 -5.89 -11.37
C LEU A 7 3.00 -6.37 -12.82
N GLY A 8 3.95 -6.07 -13.71
CA GLY A 8 3.91 -6.50 -15.11
C GLY A 8 3.91 -8.02 -15.26
N SER A 9 4.64 -8.73 -14.41
CA SER A 9 4.66 -10.20 -14.34
C SER A 9 3.30 -10.75 -13.92
N PHE A 10 2.69 -10.16 -12.89
CA PHE A 10 1.38 -10.56 -12.38
C PHE A 10 0.26 -10.31 -13.40
N LEU A 11 0.23 -9.12 -14.00
CA LEU A 11 -0.75 -8.77 -15.04
C LEU A 11 -0.61 -9.64 -16.29
N PHE A 12 0.62 -9.88 -16.75
CA PHE A 12 0.89 -10.75 -17.90
C PHE A 12 0.45 -12.20 -17.65
N LYS A 13 0.75 -12.77 -16.48
CA LYS A 13 0.27 -14.11 -16.07
C LYS A 13 -1.27 -14.20 -16.09
N ASN A 14 -1.94 -13.13 -15.65
CA ASN A 14 -3.40 -13.01 -15.65
C ASN A 14 -4.00 -12.56 -17.00
N LYS A 15 -3.21 -12.56 -18.09
CA LYS A 15 -3.61 -12.16 -19.45
C LYS A 15 -4.13 -10.71 -19.58
N ILE A 16 -3.84 -9.85 -18.60
CA ILE A 16 -4.15 -8.42 -18.66
C ILE A 16 -3.11 -7.76 -19.55
N THR A 17 -3.57 -7.04 -20.58
CA THR A 17 -2.69 -6.39 -21.57
C THR A 17 -2.37 -4.95 -21.20
N GLN A 18 -1.23 -4.43 -21.66
CA GLN A 18 -0.89 -3.01 -21.50
C GLN A 18 -1.96 -2.10 -22.11
N LYS A 19 -2.54 -2.48 -23.25
CA LYS A 19 -3.63 -1.72 -23.88
C LYS A 19 -4.84 -1.64 -22.96
N TYR A 20 -5.30 -2.78 -22.43
CA TYR A 20 -6.42 -2.81 -21.48
C TYR A 20 -6.20 -1.87 -20.29
N VAL A 21 -5.02 -1.92 -19.66
CA VAL A 21 -4.69 -1.03 -18.53
C VAL A 21 -4.68 0.44 -18.96
N SER A 22 -4.16 0.77 -20.15
CA SER A 22 -4.17 2.14 -20.68
C SER A 22 -5.60 2.65 -20.86
N ASP A 23 -6.45 1.84 -21.52
CA ASP A 23 -7.84 2.16 -21.84
C ASP A 23 -8.71 2.26 -20.57
N SER A 24 -8.48 1.39 -19.56
CA SER A 24 -9.32 1.29 -18.35
C SER A 24 -8.93 2.25 -17.21
N THR A 25 -7.66 2.68 -17.15
CA THR A 25 -7.16 3.59 -16.08
C THR A 25 -6.96 5.04 -16.54
N GLY A 26 -7.00 5.29 -17.85
CA GLY A 26 -6.64 6.58 -18.46
C GLY A 26 -5.13 6.88 -18.44
N PHE A 27 -4.27 5.91 -18.07
CA PHE A 27 -2.83 6.08 -18.12
C PHE A 27 -2.30 6.06 -19.56
N THR A 28 -1.29 6.89 -19.83
CA THR A 28 -0.62 6.90 -21.13
C THR A 28 0.11 5.59 -21.39
N THR A 29 0.19 5.18 -22.67
CA THR A 29 0.89 3.95 -23.08
C THR A 29 2.33 3.93 -22.56
N THR A 30 3.02 5.08 -22.54
CA THR A 30 4.35 5.23 -21.95
C THR A 30 4.38 4.91 -20.45
N LYS A 31 3.44 5.44 -19.65
CA LYS A 31 3.35 5.15 -18.22
C LYS A 31 3.04 3.67 -17.97
N VAL A 32 2.11 3.08 -18.73
CA VAL A 32 1.77 1.65 -18.60
C VAL A 32 2.95 0.77 -18.97
N ASN A 33 3.66 1.05 -20.07
CA ASN A 33 4.85 0.29 -20.45
C ASN A 33 5.93 0.35 -19.36
N LYS A 34 6.19 1.54 -18.79
CA LYS A 34 7.08 1.70 -17.63
C LYS A 34 6.68 0.81 -16.45
N LEU A 35 5.40 0.81 -16.07
CA LEU A 35 4.86 -0.05 -15.02
C LEU A 35 5.03 -1.56 -15.31
N TYR A 36 5.04 -1.98 -16.58
CA TYR A 36 5.21 -3.39 -16.97
C TYR A 36 6.67 -3.84 -17.03
N ILE A 37 7.60 -3.03 -17.54
CA ILE A 37 8.97 -3.49 -17.91
C ILE A 37 10.13 -2.73 -17.25
N GLU A 38 9.93 -1.50 -16.79
CA GLU A 38 11.03 -0.68 -16.25
C GLU A 38 11.11 -0.86 -14.73
N LYS A 39 12.05 -1.70 -14.28
CA LYS A 39 12.25 -2.07 -12.85
C LYS A 39 12.44 -0.88 -11.90
N THR A 40 12.95 0.25 -12.40
CA THR A 40 13.15 1.50 -11.65
C THR A 40 11.87 2.35 -11.52
N THR A 41 10.76 1.93 -12.15
CA THR A 41 9.51 2.68 -12.09
C THR A 41 8.88 2.54 -10.72
N LEU A 42 8.78 3.67 -10.02
CA LEU A 42 8.01 3.79 -8.80
C LEU A 42 6.51 3.64 -9.12
N LEU A 43 5.90 2.62 -8.51
CA LEU A 43 4.47 2.34 -8.58
C LEU A 43 3.78 3.01 -7.38
N TYR A 44 3.03 4.09 -7.63
CA TYR A 44 2.32 4.78 -6.55
C TYR A 44 1.08 4.00 -6.10
N ALA A 45 0.64 4.20 -4.84
CA ALA A 45 -0.46 3.43 -4.26
C ALA A 45 -1.79 3.65 -5.00
N ASP A 46 -2.09 4.89 -5.39
CA ASP A 46 -3.25 5.22 -6.20
C ASP A 46 -3.16 4.64 -7.62
N GLU A 47 -1.96 4.52 -8.18
CA GLU A 47 -1.75 3.95 -9.51
C GLU A 47 -2.02 2.45 -9.49
N PHE A 48 -1.47 1.75 -8.49
CA PHE A 48 -1.75 0.35 -8.25
C PHE A 48 -3.23 0.08 -7.98
N TYR A 49 -3.87 0.91 -7.15
CA TYR A 49 -5.30 0.79 -6.85
C TYR A 49 -6.15 0.83 -8.11
N ARG A 50 -5.95 1.85 -8.96
CA ARG A 50 -6.65 1.99 -10.24
C ARG A 50 -6.39 0.80 -11.16
N VAL A 51 -5.14 0.36 -11.28
CA VAL A 51 -4.77 -0.77 -12.14
C VAL A 51 -5.51 -2.04 -11.72
N ILE A 52 -5.44 -2.44 -10.45
CA ILE A 52 -6.10 -3.69 -10.00
C ILE A 52 -7.63 -3.54 -9.99
N LYS A 53 -8.18 -2.43 -9.47
CA LYS A 53 -9.64 -2.17 -9.45
C LYS A 53 -10.26 -2.08 -10.85
N SER A 54 -9.47 -1.75 -11.87
CA SER A 54 -9.92 -1.78 -13.27
C SER A 54 -10.02 -3.18 -13.87
N THR A 55 -9.51 -4.21 -13.18
CA THR A 55 -9.55 -5.63 -13.59
C THR A 55 -10.54 -6.43 -12.75
N THR A 56 -10.78 -7.68 -13.13
CA THR A 56 -11.57 -8.64 -12.34
C THR A 56 -10.72 -9.44 -11.34
N LEU A 57 -9.51 -8.98 -10.99
CA LEU A 57 -8.59 -9.69 -10.11
C LEU A 57 -8.88 -9.36 -8.64
N ASP A 58 -8.77 -10.36 -7.77
CA ASP A 58 -8.90 -10.15 -6.33
C ASP A 58 -7.76 -9.24 -5.81
N PHE A 59 -8.13 -8.19 -5.07
CA PHE A 59 -7.19 -7.14 -4.67
C PHE A 59 -6.20 -7.62 -3.61
N ASP A 60 -6.66 -8.39 -2.63
CA ASP A 60 -5.82 -8.84 -1.52
C ASP A 60 -4.83 -9.90 -2.02
N TYR A 61 -5.29 -10.86 -2.84
CA TYR A 61 -4.42 -11.83 -3.52
C TYR A 61 -3.41 -11.14 -4.46
N SER A 62 -3.81 -10.08 -5.16
CA SER A 62 -2.89 -9.28 -5.98
C SER A 62 -1.80 -8.64 -5.13
N CYS A 63 -2.14 -8.08 -3.97
CA CYS A 63 -1.17 -7.57 -3.00
C CYS A 63 -0.23 -8.67 -2.46
N GLU A 64 -0.76 -9.84 -2.11
CA GLU A 64 0.04 -10.96 -1.63
C GLU A 64 1.04 -11.44 -2.68
N GLU A 65 0.61 -11.76 -3.90
CA GLU A 65 1.52 -12.28 -4.93
C GLU A 65 2.56 -11.26 -5.41
N ILE A 66 2.18 -9.97 -5.52
CA ILE A 66 3.08 -8.91 -6.00
C ILE A 66 4.08 -8.51 -4.90
N PHE A 67 3.69 -8.52 -3.62
CA PHE A 67 4.48 -8.02 -2.49
C PHE A 67 4.78 -9.09 -1.42
N LYS A 68 4.95 -10.37 -1.78
CA LYS A 68 5.11 -11.49 -0.81
C LYS A 68 6.33 -11.46 0.11
N ASN A 69 7.32 -10.59 -0.12
CA ASN A 69 8.62 -10.61 0.57
C ASN A 69 8.82 -9.45 1.60
N SER A 70 7.75 -9.01 2.28
CA SER A 70 7.72 -7.86 3.23
C SER A 70 7.62 -8.26 4.72
N ASN A 71 8.32 -7.60 5.66
CA ASN A 71 8.48 -8.00 7.10
C ASN A 71 7.91 -6.98 8.14
N ASN A 72 7.37 -7.41 9.32
CA ASN A 72 6.58 -6.58 10.31
C ASN A 72 6.72 -6.89 11.86
N LYS A 73 6.87 -5.92 12.84
CA LYS A 73 6.81 -6.02 14.37
C LYS A 73 6.89 -4.66 15.24
N GLU A 74 6.00 -4.36 16.27
CA GLU A 74 5.47 -3.12 17.11
C GLU A 74 6.32 -2.02 17.98
N PHE A 75 5.87 -0.73 18.29
CA PHE A 75 6.20 0.23 19.50
C PHE A 75 5.39 1.61 19.85
N ASN A 76 5.93 2.90 20.01
CA ASN A 76 5.34 4.25 20.57
C ASN A 76 5.47 5.69 19.79
N ASN A 77 4.57 6.74 19.81
CA ASN A 77 4.07 7.82 18.79
C ASN A 77 4.63 9.32 18.49
N LYS A 78 4.28 10.02 17.34
CA LYS A 78 4.49 11.53 17.04
C LYS A 78 3.85 12.33 15.81
N TRP A 79 2.81 11.93 15.04
CA TRP A 79 2.59 12.38 13.60
C TRP A 79 1.47 13.40 13.20
N LYS A 80 1.38 13.78 11.88
CA LYS A 80 0.52 14.88 11.35
C LYS A 80 -0.22 14.73 9.99
N SER A 81 0.24 13.97 9.00
CA SER A 81 -0.46 13.82 7.69
C SER A 81 -1.67 12.89 7.79
N THR A 82 -2.50 12.67 6.74
CA THR A 82 -3.61 11.69 6.86
C THR A 82 -3.11 10.26 7.14
N LEU A 83 -2.01 9.85 6.50
CA LEU A 83 -1.33 8.59 6.83
C LEU A 83 -0.71 8.67 8.23
N GLY A 84 -0.14 9.82 8.60
CA GLY A 84 0.39 10.06 9.94
C GLY A 84 -0.68 9.98 11.03
N ILE A 85 -1.86 10.53 10.85
CA ILE A 85 -2.97 10.52 11.80
C ILE A 85 -3.55 9.11 11.89
N LEU A 86 -3.82 8.48 10.74
CA LEU A 86 -4.29 7.09 10.73
C LEU A 86 -3.29 6.20 11.48
N LEU A 87 -2.01 6.30 11.16
CA LEU A 87 -1.00 5.48 11.83
C LEU A 87 -0.74 5.94 13.26
N PHE A 88 -0.96 7.20 13.66
CA PHE A 88 -0.79 7.68 15.06
C PHE A 88 -1.62 6.83 16.03
N ASP A 89 -2.83 6.45 15.63
CA ASP A 89 -3.74 5.68 16.49
C ASP A 89 -3.30 4.22 16.69
N TYR A 90 -2.48 3.66 15.79
CA TYR A 90 -2.07 2.24 15.79
C TYR A 90 -0.55 2.01 15.92
N PHE A 91 0.28 2.90 15.37
CA PHE A 91 1.74 2.80 15.18
C PHE A 91 2.53 4.08 15.39
N LYS A 92 3.81 3.84 15.66
CA LYS A 92 4.35 4.21 16.96
C LYS A 92 5.73 3.45 17.04
N PRO A 93 6.95 4.06 17.12
CA PRO A 93 7.44 5.38 16.68
C PRO A 93 7.56 5.43 15.16
N GLN A 94 8.47 6.26 14.65
CA GLN A 94 8.80 6.41 13.23
C GLN A 94 9.74 5.31 12.73
N ASN A 95 10.84 5.06 13.44
CA ASN A 95 11.78 3.96 13.16
C ASN A 95 11.05 2.62 12.97
N TYR A 96 9.96 2.47 13.71
CA TYR A 96 8.99 1.39 13.58
C TYR A 96 8.56 1.07 12.15
N ILE A 97 8.03 2.07 11.46
CA ILE A 97 7.47 1.91 10.13
C ILE A 97 8.65 1.73 9.18
N GLU A 98 9.75 2.45 9.39
CA GLU A 98 10.97 2.29 8.60
C GLU A 98 11.48 0.84 8.57
N ASP A 99 11.73 0.26 9.74
CA ASP A 99 12.24 -1.11 9.90
C ASP A 99 11.26 -2.18 9.38
N ASN A 100 9.95 -1.89 9.37
CA ASN A 100 8.86 -2.84 9.09
C ASN A 100 8.04 -2.56 7.83
N THR A 101 8.47 -1.60 7.02
CA THR A 101 7.87 -1.35 5.70
C THR A 101 8.92 -1.13 4.62
N GLY A 102 10.20 -1.01 5.01
CA GLY A 102 11.31 -0.70 4.11
C GLY A 102 11.37 0.77 3.69
N ILE A 103 10.58 1.64 4.31
CA ILE A 103 10.52 3.07 3.98
C ILE A 103 11.60 3.82 4.76
N ASP A 104 12.60 4.36 4.08
CA ASP A 104 13.67 5.15 4.71
C ASP A 104 13.12 6.32 5.56
N ASN A 105 13.82 6.66 6.64
CA ASN A 105 13.39 7.68 7.62
C ASN A 105 12.99 9.01 6.96
N VAL A 106 13.75 9.45 5.95
CA VAL A 106 13.58 10.74 5.29
C VAL A 106 12.31 10.74 4.45
N ARG A 107 12.02 9.64 3.74
CA ARG A 107 10.78 9.46 2.99
C ARG A 107 9.60 9.28 3.93
N LEU A 108 9.74 8.45 4.95
CA LEU A 108 8.71 8.21 5.96
C LEU A 108 8.31 9.51 6.65
N ASN A 109 9.29 10.32 7.08
CA ASN A 109 9.03 11.62 7.70
C ASN A 109 8.20 12.52 6.77
N LYS A 110 8.53 12.56 5.48
CA LYS A 110 7.74 13.31 4.48
C LYS A 110 6.33 12.74 4.35
N LEU A 111 6.16 11.41 4.29
CA LEU A 111 4.84 10.77 4.23
C LEU A 111 3.98 11.06 5.47
N LEU A 112 4.59 11.22 6.64
CA LEU A 112 3.91 11.45 7.93
C LEU A 112 3.70 12.95 8.27
N THR A 113 4.30 13.88 7.52
CA THR A 113 4.27 15.33 7.82
C THR A 113 3.86 16.23 6.65
N ASP A 114 4.05 15.83 5.39
CA ASP A 114 3.67 16.59 4.20
C ASP A 114 2.38 16.00 3.58
N PRO A 115 1.23 16.70 3.64
CA PRO A 115 -0.03 16.24 3.05
C PRO A 115 0.02 16.03 1.52
N LYS A 116 1.01 16.61 0.82
CA LYS A 116 1.19 16.43 -0.63
C LYS A 116 2.02 15.20 -0.97
N LYS A 117 2.65 14.54 0.01
CA LYS A 117 3.51 13.38 -0.24
C LYS A 117 2.67 12.10 -0.38
N ARG A 118 2.88 11.39 -1.49
CA ARG A 118 2.11 10.19 -1.87
C ARG A 118 2.92 8.91 -1.53
N PRO A 119 2.31 7.91 -0.85
CA PRO A 119 2.94 6.61 -0.64
C PRO A 119 3.05 5.81 -1.95
N TYR A 120 4.03 4.93 -2.02
CA TYR A 120 4.09 3.89 -3.06
C TYR A 120 3.14 2.74 -2.70
N ALA A 121 2.80 1.90 -3.68
CA ALA A 121 1.87 0.79 -3.47
C ALA A 121 2.42 -0.25 -2.48
N GLU A 122 3.69 -0.61 -2.62
CA GLU A 122 4.40 -1.49 -1.70
C GLU A 122 4.39 -0.96 -0.27
N GLU A 123 4.58 0.34 -0.09
CA GLU A 123 4.55 1.01 1.22
C GLU A 123 3.18 0.91 1.87
N LEU A 124 2.10 1.22 1.14
CA LEU A 124 0.75 1.14 1.68
C LEU A 124 0.32 -0.31 1.94
N ASN A 125 0.76 -1.26 1.10
CA ASN A 125 0.60 -2.70 1.34
C ASN A 125 1.33 -3.14 2.62
N ASN A 126 2.59 -2.74 2.80
CA ASN A 126 3.39 -3.12 3.95
C ASN A 126 2.76 -2.53 5.23
N VAL A 127 2.30 -1.27 5.18
CA VAL A 127 1.51 -0.65 6.25
C VAL A 127 0.21 -1.43 6.54
N ALA A 128 -0.56 -1.88 5.54
CA ALA A 128 -1.77 -2.66 5.78
C ALA A 128 -1.46 -4.01 6.47
N LYS A 129 -0.43 -4.73 5.99
CA LYS A 129 0.05 -5.96 6.62
C LYS A 129 0.54 -5.71 8.05
N LEU A 130 1.20 -4.58 8.28
CA LEU A 130 1.70 -4.16 9.60
C LEU A 130 0.52 -3.94 10.55
N MET A 131 -0.52 -3.22 10.09
CA MET A 131 -1.77 -2.98 10.81
C MET A 131 -2.58 -4.27 11.06
N GLY A 132 -2.30 -5.37 10.36
CA GLY A 132 -3.10 -6.59 10.44
C GLY A 132 -4.46 -6.48 9.75
N ILE A 133 -4.58 -5.59 8.76
CA ILE A 133 -5.80 -5.37 7.97
C ILE A 133 -5.59 -5.81 6.52
N LYS A 134 -6.68 -6.01 5.78
CA LYS A 134 -6.61 -6.28 4.35
C LYS A 134 -6.09 -5.05 3.61
N PRO A 135 -5.14 -5.20 2.66
CA PRO A 135 -4.71 -4.10 1.80
C PRO A 135 -5.88 -3.38 1.14
N SER A 136 -6.87 -4.10 0.60
CA SER A 136 -8.09 -3.52 0.03
C SER A 136 -8.73 -2.45 0.91
N GLN A 137 -8.92 -2.71 2.20
CA GLN A 137 -9.51 -1.77 3.17
C GLN A 137 -8.69 -0.47 3.31
N LEU A 138 -7.36 -0.57 3.36
CA LEU A 138 -6.49 0.59 3.50
C LEU A 138 -6.42 1.41 2.21
N PHE A 139 -6.30 0.76 1.06
CA PHE A 139 -6.31 1.44 -0.24
C PHE A 139 -7.66 2.11 -0.52
N GLU A 140 -8.78 1.48 -0.15
CA GLU A 140 -10.11 2.06 -0.26
C GLU A 140 -10.33 3.23 0.70
N TYR A 141 -9.77 3.19 1.92
CA TYR A 141 -9.78 4.33 2.84
C TYR A 141 -9.10 5.59 2.27
N PHE A 142 -8.02 5.42 1.49
CA PHE A 142 -7.28 6.54 0.88
C PHE A 142 -7.76 6.95 -0.51
N TYR A 143 -8.28 6.02 -1.31
CA TYR A 143 -8.54 6.20 -2.75
C TYR A 143 -9.88 5.66 -3.25
N GLY A 144 -10.73 5.14 -2.37
CA GLY A 144 -12.08 4.70 -2.69
C GLY A 144 -13.01 5.86 -3.04
N ASP A 145 -14.00 5.58 -3.87
CA ASP A 145 -14.97 6.56 -4.39
C ASP A 145 -16.25 6.68 -3.53
N GLY A 146 -16.28 5.99 -2.38
CA GLY A 146 -17.42 5.94 -1.45
C GLY A 146 -17.13 6.59 -0.09
N GLU A 147 -18.02 6.38 0.89
CA GLU A 147 -17.75 6.74 2.28
C GLU A 147 -16.51 5.97 2.79
N ARG A 148 -15.65 6.64 3.57
CA ARG A 148 -14.42 6.01 4.07
C ARG A 148 -14.78 4.79 4.92
N PRO A 149 -14.38 3.56 4.54
CA PRO A 149 -14.71 2.39 5.31
C PRO A 149 -14.13 2.50 6.72
N VAL A 150 -14.90 2.07 7.71
CA VAL A 150 -14.38 1.86 9.06
C VAL A 150 -13.34 0.75 8.96
N ILE A 151 -12.06 1.11 9.09
CA ILE A 151 -10.98 0.14 9.12
C ILE A 151 -11.21 -0.74 10.35
N GLY A 152 -11.38 -2.05 10.12
CA GLY A 152 -11.90 -3.03 11.10
C GLY A 152 -10.94 -3.40 12.23
N LEU A 153 -10.22 -2.43 12.76
CA LEU A 153 -9.33 -2.57 13.91
C LEU A 153 -10.14 -2.46 15.19
N LEU A 154 -10.71 -3.60 15.59
CA LEU A 154 -11.15 -3.77 16.97
C LEU A 154 -9.96 -3.41 17.89
N PRO A 155 -10.17 -2.61 18.96
CA PRO A 155 -9.13 -2.41 19.95
C PRO A 155 -8.70 -3.78 20.47
N LYS A 156 -7.39 -4.03 20.56
CA LYS A 156 -6.88 -5.21 21.27
C LYS A 156 -7.58 -5.22 22.63
N PRO A 157 -8.21 -6.33 23.07
CA PRO A 157 -8.82 -6.37 24.39
C PRO A 157 -7.73 -6.04 25.40
N ASP A 158 -7.98 -5.03 26.23
CA ASP A 158 -7.06 -4.66 27.30
C ASP A 158 -6.72 -5.92 28.08
N LYS A 159 -5.43 -6.27 28.08
CA LYS A 159 -4.93 -7.20 29.09
C LYS A 159 -5.05 -6.47 30.42
N LYS A 160 -6.21 -6.65 31.06
CA LYS A 160 -6.37 -6.38 32.48
C LYS A 160 -5.41 -7.31 33.20
N GLU A 161 -4.26 -6.77 33.54
CA GLU A 161 -3.46 -7.22 34.67
C GLU A 161 -4.34 -7.08 35.92
N ASN A 162 -5.11 -8.12 36.20
CA ASN A 162 -5.61 -8.38 37.53
C ASN A 162 -4.53 -9.19 38.26
N GLU A 163 -3.49 -8.48 38.70
CA GLU A 163 -2.84 -8.85 39.96
C GLU A 163 -3.81 -8.43 41.08
N GLY A 164 -4.16 -9.38 41.97
CA GLY A 164 -5.20 -9.23 42.99
C GLY A 164 -5.78 -10.56 43.42
#